data_AF-A0A7V5FV42-F1
#
_entry.id   AF-A0A7V5FV42-F1
#
_cell.length_a   1.000
_cell.length_b   1.000
_cell.length_c   1.000
_cell.angle_alpha   90.00
_cell.angle_beta   90.00
_cell.angle_gamma   90.00
#
_symmetry.space_group_name_H-M   'P 1'
#
loop_
_entity.id
_entity.type
_entity.pdbx_description
1 polymer ?
#
loop_
_entity_poly.entity_id
_entity_poly.type
_entity_poly.pdbx_seq_one_letter_code
_entity_poly.pdbx_strand_id
1 'polypeptide(L)'
;MRTVMILLLLSSLLILTGCGFFNPSVPLETVSAVNFRQYEGTWYEIARYENRFEKGCVGATAEYRRKADYLQVTNSCFDVNGILIDQARGRAHSVQGSNDAKLRV
;
A
#
# COMPACT_ATOMS: atom_id res chain seq x y z
N MET A 1 13.92 -32.40 39.98
CA MET A 1 12.65 -32.11 39.27
C MET A 1 12.23 -30.64 39.39
N ARG A 2 12.15 -30.05 40.59
CA ARG A 2 11.75 -28.64 40.78
C ARG A 2 12.67 -27.62 40.09
N THR A 3 13.99 -27.78 40.16
CA THR A 3 14.97 -26.89 39.53
C THR A 3 14.93 -26.93 38.00
N VAL A 4 14.79 -28.11 37.40
CA VAL A 4 14.63 -28.28 35.94
C VAL A 4 13.34 -27.63 35.45
N MET A 5 12.25 -27.79 36.21
CA MET A 5 10.96 -27.16 35.91
C MET A 5 11.04 -25.62 35.96
N ILE A 6 11.78 -25.06 36.92
CA ILE A 6 12.02 -23.61 37.02
C ILE A 6 12.86 -23.10 35.84
N LEU A 7 13.92 -23.82 35.44
CA LEU A 7 14.74 -23.47 34.28
C LEU A 7 13.95 -23.48 32.97
N LEU A 8 13.06 -24.46 32.79
CA LEU A 8 12.18 -24.53 31.62
C LEU A 8 11.20 -23.35 31.59
N LEU A 9 10.60 -22.99 32.73
CA LEU A 9 9.71 -21.82 32.87
C LEU A 9 10.43 -20.49 32.60
N LEU A 10 11.66 -20.31 33.09
CA LEU A 10 12.44 -19.11 32.77
C LEU A 10 12.79 -19.03 31.28
N SER A 11 13.16 -20.17 30.66
CA SER A 11 13.50 -20.20 29.24
C SER A 11 12.28 -19.87 28.36
N SER A 12 11.09 -20.34 28.72
CA SER A 12 9.87 -20.03 27.96
C SER A 12 9.47 -18.56 28.10
N LEU A 13 9.76 -17.94 29.25
CA LEU A 13 9.50 -16.52 29.49
C LEU A 13 10.42 -15.61 28.67
N LEU A 14 11.69 -16.02 28.46
CA LEU A 14 12.62 -15.31 27.58
C LEU A 14 12.24 -15.40 26.09
N ILE A 15 11.61 -16.50 25.66
CA ILE A 15 11.19 -16.66 24.25
C ILE A 15 10.00 -15.73 23.92
N LEU A 16 9.20 -15.35 24.92
CA LEU A 16 8.01 -14.49 24.75
C LEU A 16 8.33 -12.99 24.61
N THR A 17 9.56 -12.54 24.90
CA THR A 17 9.97 -11.12 24.77
C THR A 17 10.52 -10.76 23.38
N GLY A 18 10.53 -11.70 22.44
CA GLY A 18 11.00 -11.51 21.06
C GLY A 18 10.06 -10.74 20.12
N CYS A 19 8.96 -10.16 20.60
CA CYS A 19 8.09 -9.33 19.76
C CYS A 19 8.82 -8.04 19.36
N GLY A 20 9.16 -7.93 18.08
CA GLY A 20 9.74 -6.72 17.51
C GLY A 20 8.82 -5.51 17.65
N PHE A 21 9.43 -4.35 17.93
CA PHE A 21 8.74 -3.07 18.02
C PHE A 21 8.30 -2.60 16.63
N PHE A 22 7.12 -3.03 16.16
CA PHE A 22 6.42 -2.31 15.10
C PHE A 22 5.78 -1.07 15.73
N ASN A 23 6.31 0.12 15.40
CA ASN A 23 5.76 1.38 15.89
C ASN A 23 4.90 2.00 14.77
N PRO A 24 3.57 1.73 14.74
CA PRO A 24 2.68 2.23 13.68
C PRO A 24 2.57 3.76 13.66
N SER A 25 3.07 4.42 14.71
CA SER A 25 3.05 5.87 14.87
C SER A 25 4.08 6.59 13.99
N VAL A 26 5.09 5.89 13.47
CA VAL A 26 6.13 6.49 12.62
C VAL A 26 5.61 6.55 11.18
N PRO A 27 5.44 7.74 10.59
CA PRO A 27 5.03 7.84 9.19
C PRO A 27 6.08 7.23 8.27
N LEU A 28 5.62 6.58 7.19
CA LEU A 28 6.51 6.20 6.11
C LEU A 28 7.06 7.46 5.43
N GLU A 29 8.35 7.42 5.11
CA GLU A 29 9.01 8.48 4.35
C GLU A 29 8.46 8.54 2.92
N THR A 30 8.12 9.74 2.46
CA THR A 30 7.72 10.02 1.07
C THR A 30 8.86 10.70 0.33
N VAL A 31 8.79 10.72 -1.01
CA VAL A 31 9.62 11.65 -1.79
C VAL A 31 9.36 13.10 -1.35
N SER A 32 10.31 14.00 -1.61
CA SER A 32 10.23 15.39 -1.15
C SER A 32 9.11 16.19 -1.82
N ALA A 33 8.82 15.89 -3.08
CA ALA A 33 7.72 16.45 -3.85
C ALA A 33 7.39 15.55 -5.05
N VAL A 34 6.15 15.62 -5.53
CA VAL A 34 5.72 14.97 -6.78
C VAL A 34 5.32 16.04 -7.79
N ASN A 35 5.86 15.95 -9.01
CA ASN A 35 5.40 16.75 -10.13
C ASN A 35 4.27 16.01 -10.86
N PHE A 36 3.00 16.36 -10.62
CA PHE A 36 1.90 15.61 -11.26
C PHE A 36 1.95 15.65 -12.79
N ARG A 37 2.51 16.68 -13.44
CA ARG A 37 2.62 16.68 -14.91
C ARG A 37 3.45 15.49 -15.41
N GLN A 38 4.48 15.10 -14.66
CA GLN A 38 5.31 13.93 -14.98
C GLN A 38 4.70 12.63 -14.47
N TYR A 39 3.81 12.70 -13.49
CA TYR A 39 3.14 11.56 -12.89
C TYR A 39 1.87 11.12 -13.66
N GLU A 40 1.27 12.02 -14.43
CA GLU A 40 0.13 11.75 -15.30
C GLU A 40 0.42 10.65 -16.33
N GLY A 41 -0.64 9.95 -16.71
CA GLY A 41 -0.57 8.82 -17.64
C GLY A 41 -0.85 7.49 -16.97
N THR A 42 -0.54 6.41 -17.68
CA THR A 42 -0.84 5.04 -17.29
C THR A 42 0.37 4.39 -16.64
N TRP A 43 0.16 3.85 -15.45
CA TRP A 43 1.10 3.01 -14.73
C TRP A 43 0.61 1.56 -14.76
N TYR A 44 1.54 0.64 -14.96
CA TYR A 44 1.29 -0.80 -14.88
C TYR A 44 1.68 -1.29 -13.50
N GLU A 45 0.77 -2.01 -12.85
CA GLU A 45 1.07 -2.62 -11.57
C GLU A 45 1.96 -3.85 -11.77
N ILE A 46 3.22 -3.76 -11.30
CA ILE A 46 4.19 -4.86 -11.43
C ILE A 46 4.08 -5.84 -10.25
N ALA A 47 3.73 -5.33 -9.07
CA ALA A 47 3.54 -6.12 -7.86
C ALA A 47 2.62 -5.39 -6.89
N ARG A 48 1.91 -6.14 -6.04
CA ARG A 48 1.04 -5.61 -4.99
C ARG A 48 1.00 -6.54 -3.78
N TYR A 49 0.54 -6.01 -2.65
CA TYR A 49 -0.01 -6.84 -1.59
C TYR A 49 -1.42 -7.28 -1.96
N GLU A 50 -1.74 -8.55 -1.70
CA GLU A 50 -3.04 -9.10 -2.06
C GLU A 50 -4.16 -8.42 -1.27
N ASN A 51 -5.16 -7.91 -2.00
CA ASN A 51 -6.33 -7.26 -1.42
C ASN A 51 -7.61 -7.77 -2.09
N ARG A 52 -8.71 -7.79 -1.32
CA ARG A 52 -10.00 -8.32 -1.80
C ARG A 52 -10.56 -7.61 -3.04
N PHE A 53 -10.23 -6.34 -3.23
CA PHE A 53 -10.76 -5.50 -4.32
C PHE A 53 -10.02 -5.71 -5.65
N GLU A 54 -8.92 -6.45 -5.66
CA GLU A 54 -8.12 -6.76 -6.87
C GLU A 54 -8.00 -8.27 -7.11
N LYS A 55 -8.79 -9.08 -6.40
CA LYS A 55 -8.72 -10.53 -6.49
C LYS A 55 -9.00 -11.00 -7.93
N GLY A 56 -8.09 -11.81 -8.46
CA GLY A 56 -8.21 -12.35 -9.83
C GLY A 56 -7.73 -11.39 -10.93
N CYS A 57 -7.20 -10.23 -10.57
CA CYS A 57 -6.67 -9.26 -11.52
C CYS A 57 -5.25 -9.61 -11.98
N VAL A 58 -5.00 -9.70 -13.29
CA VAL A 58 -3.71 -10.15 -13.85
C VAL A 58 -2.96 -9.05 -14.60
N GLY A 59 -3.64 -8.02 -15.11
CA GLY A 59 -3.04 -6.92 -15.87
C GLY A 59 -3.37 -5.53 -15.34
N ALA A 60 -3.42 -5.34 -14.03
CA ALA A 60 -3.91 -4.10 -13.43
C ALA A 60 -3.14 -2.85 -13.89
N THR A 61 -3.87 -1.78 -14.16
CA THR A 61 -3.32 -0.47 -14.52
C THR A 61 -3.94 0.63 -13.68
N ALA A 62 -3.18 1.68 -13.38
CA ALA A 62 -3.67 2.91 -12.79
C ALA A 62 -3.40 4.09 -13.75
N GLU A 63 -4.45 4.77 -14.19
CA GLU A 63 -4.33 5.98 -15.00
C GLU A 63 -4.58 7.23 -14.15
N TYR A 64 -3.63 8.16 -14.17
CA TYR A 64 -3.72 9.44 -13.48
C TYR A 64 -3.96 10.59 -14.47
N ARG A 65 -5.00 11.39 -14.21
CA ARG A 65 -5.31 12.60 -14.98
C ARG A 65 -5.62 13.77 -14.07
N ARG A 66 -4.94 14.89 -14.25
CA ARG A 66 -5.17 16.11 -13.46
C ARG A 66 -6.52 16.72 -13.85
N LYS A 67 -7.30 17.05 -12.82
CA LYS A 67 -8.51 17.88 -12.91
C LYS A 67 -8.23 19.20 -12.18
N ALA A 68 -9.21 20.10 -12.18
CA ALA A 68 -9.07 21.41 -11.54
C ALA A 68 -8.69 21.28 -10.05
N ASP A 69 -9.38 20.40 -9.31
CA ASP A 69 -9.29 20.34 -7.85
C ASP A 69 -8.75 19.02 -7.28
N TYR A 70 -8.50 18.02 -8.15
CA TYR A 70 -8.06 16.69 -7.75
C TYR A 70 -7.33 15.96 -8.89
N LEU A 71 -6.66 14.87 -8.56
CA LEU A 71 -6.11 13.93 -9.53
C LEU A 71 -7.10 12.78 -9.69
N GLN A 72 -7.68 12.62 -10.88
CA GLN A 72 -8.54 11.47 -11.17
C GLN A 72 -7.67 10.23 -11.30
N VAL A 73 -8.07 9.15 -10.61
CA VAL A 73 -7.42 7.84 -10.69
C VAL A 73 -8.39 6.86 -11.31
N THR A 74 -7.99 6.18 -12.38
CA THR A 74 -8.77 5.09 -12.99
C THR A 74 -7.97 3.80 -12.88
N ASN A 75 -8.40 2.91 -11.98
CA ASN A 75 -7.83 1.57 -11.87
C ASN A 75 -8.61 0.63 -12.79
N SER A 76 -7.93 -0.07 -13.68
CA SER A 76 -8.55 -1.02 -14.61
C SER A 76 -7.97 -2.41 -14.37
N CYS A 77 -8.84 -3.41 -14.42
CA CYS A 77 -8.50 -4.78 -14.13
C CYS A 77 -8.81 -5.71 -15.29
N PHE A 78 -7.89 -6.63 -15.57
CA PHE A 78 -7.97 -7.55 -16.70
C PHE A 78 -7.82 -9.00 -16.26
N ASP A 79 -8.47 -9.91 -17.00
CA ASP A 79 -8.27 -11.35 -16.87
C ASP A 79 -7.00 -11.82 -17.59
N VAL A 80 -6.76 -13.14 -17.56
CA VAL A 80 -5.61 -13.80 -18.21
C VAL A 80 -5.59 -13.67 -19.73
N ASN A 81 -6.74 -13.35 -20.35
CA ASN A 81 -6.87 -13.16 -21.80
C ASN A 81 -6.71 -11.69 -22.19
N GLY A 82 -6.49 -10.80 -21.22
CA GLY A 82 -6.41 -9.35 -21.44
C GLY A 82 -7.77 -8.68 -21.62
N ILE A 83 -8.85 -9.34 -21.23
CA ILE A 83 -10.20 -8.77 -21.26
C ILE A 83 -10.39 -7.91 -20.02
N LEU A 84 -10.88 -6.69 -20.19
CA LEU A 84 -11.26 -5.81 -19.08
C LEU A 84 -12.43 -6.44 -18.32
N ILE A 85 -12.20 -6.77 -17.04
CA ILE A 85 -13.21 -7.40 -16.17
C ILE A 85 -13.74 -6.48 -15.07
N ASP A 86 -12.99 -5.44 -14.70
CA ASP A 86 -13.44 -4.45 -13.72
C ASP A 86 -12.74 -3.10 -13.94
N GLN A 87 -13.37 -2.01 -13.48
CA GLN A 87 -12.79 -0.68 -13.47
C GLN A 87 -13.35 0.19 -12.33
N ALA A 88 -12.45 0.79 -11.56
CA ALA A 88 -12.77 1.72 -10.48
C ALA A 88 -12.25 3.14 -10.80
N ARG A 89 -13.04 4.16 -10.44
CA ARG A 89 -12.66 5.57 -10.57
C ARG A 89 -12.65 6.26 -9.21
N GLY A 90 -11.53 6.89 -8.87
CA GLY A 90 -11.31 7.60 -7.62
C GLY A 90 -10.88 9.06 -7.82
N ARG A 91 -10.92 9.84 -6.74
CA ARG A 91 -10.49 11.23 -6.71
C ARG A 91 -9.42 11.40 -5.64
N ALA A 92 -8.18 11.59 -6.06
CA ALA A 92 -7.05 11.77 -5.17
C ALA A 92 -6.83 13.27 -4.86
N HIS A 93 -6.76 13.60 -3.57
CA HIS A 93 -6.48 14.94 -3.07
C HIS A 93 -5.15 14.98 -2.33
N SER A 94 -4.36 16.03 -2.57
CA SER A 94 -3.08 16.26 -1.88
C SER A 94 -3.31 16.58 -0.41
N VAL A 95 -2.53 15.95 0.47
CA VAL A 95 -2.52 16.29 1.89
C VAL A 95 -1.73 17.58 2.08
N GLN A 96 -2.31 18.55 2.80
CA GLN A 96 -1.68 19.86 3.01
C GLN A 96 -0.27 19.72 3.61
N GLY A 97 0.68 20.47 3.06
CA GLY A 97 2.08 20.46 3.49
C GLY A 97 2.91 19.26 3.02
N SER A 98 2.35 18.36 2.20
CA SER A 98 3.07 17.20 1.67
C SER A 98 3.80 17.42 0.35
N ASN A 99 3.71 18.63 -0.24
CA ASN A 99 4.22 18.93 -1.58
C ASN A 99 3.77 17.90 -2.63
N ASP A 100 2.49 17.51 -2.57
CA ASP A 100 1.87 16.53 -3.47
C ASP A 100 2.40 15.08 -3.35
N ALA A 101 3.31 14.81 -2.42
CA ALA A 101 3.88 13.48 -2.20
C ALA A 101 2.99 12.55 -1.35
N LYS A 102 1.93 13.08 -0.74
CA LYS A 102 0.94 12.29 0.00
C LYS A 102 -0.48 12.61 -0.47
N LEU A 103 -1.19 11.57 -0.90
CA LEU A 103 -2.54 11.69 -1.43
C LEU A 103 -3.54 10.93 -0.57
N ARG A 104 -4.79 11.40 -0.56
CA ARG A 104 -5.96 10.66 -0.08
C ARG A 104 -6.89 10.43 -1.25
N VAL A 105 -7.18 9.15 -1.54
CA VAL A 105 -8.06 8.69 -2.62
C VAL A 105 -9.40 8.24 -2.06
#